data_AF-A0A359H169-F1
#
_entry.id   AF-A0A359H169-F1
#
_cell.length_a   1.000
_cell.length_b   1.000
_cell.length_c   1.000
_cell.angle_alpha   90.00
_cell.angle_beta   90.00
_cell.angle_gamma   90.00
#
_symmetry.space_group_name_H-M   'P 1'
#
loop_
_entity.id
_entity.type
_entity.pdbx_description
1 polymer ?
#
loop_
_entity_poly.entity_id
_entity_poly.type
_entity_poly.pdbx_seq_one_letter_code
_entity_poly.pdbx_strand_id
1 'polypeptide(L)' 'FTEFVSGRAPEKRGNGLKLVREVVADRPTDLFFTSGDAEVRMKGQDKVFRVTRGQRVVRGCLAKIEF' A
#
# COMPACT_ATOMS: atom_id res chain seq x y z
N PHE A 1 -1.71 -10.98 -9.84
CA PHE A 1 -1.22 -11.19 -8.47
C PHE A 1 -0.14 -12.27 -8.49
N THR A 2 1.12 -11.84 -8.49
CA THR A 2 2.26 -12.68 -8.13
C THR A 2 3.11 -11.81 -7.21
N GLU A 3 2.60 -11.54 -6.02
CA GLU A 3 3.11 -10.46 -5.17
C GLU A 3 4.10 -11.02 -4.15
N PHE A 4 5.39 -10.84 -4.45
CA PHE A 4 6.49 -11.11 -3.53
C PHE A 4 6.51 -10.05 -2.43
N VAL A 5 6.07 -10.44 -1.24
CA VAL A 5 6.24 -9.67 -0.01
C VAL A 5 7.68 -9.89 0.50
N SER A 6 8.42 -8.80 0.55
CA SER A 6 9.79 -8.62 1.07
C SER A 6 10.37 -9.79 1.89
N GLY A 7 11.55 -10.28 1.47
CA GLY A 7 12.24 -11.45 2.01
C GLY A 7 12.71 -11.35 3.46
N ARG A 8 11.80 -11.66 4.41
CA ARG A 8 12.14 -12.18 5.74
C ARG A 8 11.19 -13.33 6.09
N ALA A 9 11.71 -14.31 6.83
CA ALA A 9 11.17 -15.65 7.09
C ALA A 9 9.64 -15.79 7.21
N PRO A 10 9.07 -16.93 6.76
CA PRO A 10 7.63 -17.14 6.60
C PRO A 10 6.96 -17.34 7.96
N GLU A 11 6.56 -16.25 8.61
CA GLU A 11 5.44 -16.32 9.54
C GLU A 11 4.14 -16.23 8.74
N LYS A 12 3.03 -16.75 9.28
CA LYS A 12 1.67 -16.70 8.74
C LYS A 12 1.16 -15.24 8.54
N ARG A 13 1.78 -14.46 7.65
CA ARG A 13 1.74 -12.99 7.51
C ARG A 13 0.83 -12.48 6.37
N GLY A 14 -0.11 -13.27 5.87
CA GLY A 14 -1.16 -12.75 4.98
C GLY A 14 -2.08 -11.72 5.67
N ASN A 15 -2.15 -11.76 7.00
CA ASN A 15 -3.10 -10.97 7.78
C ASN A 15 -2.65 -9.53 8.04
N GLY A 16 -1.34 -9.27 8.16
CA GLY A 16 -0.84 -7.95 8.54
C GLY A 16 -1.11 -6.88 7.47
N LEU A 17 -0.87 -7.21 6.20
CA LEU A 17 -1.10 -6.27 5.09
C LEU A 17 -2.59 -6.03 4.84
N LYS A 18 -3.42 -7.06 5.04
CA LYS A 18 -4.89 -6.96 4.96
C LYS A 18 -5.43 -6.03 6.05
N LEU A 19 -4.93 -6.17 7.29
CA LEU A 19 -5.30 -5.31 8.40
C LEU A 19 -4.92 -3.83 8.14
N VAL A 20 -3.74 -3.56 7.60
CA VAL A 20 -3.32 -2.18 7.27
C VAL A 20 -4.26 -1.57 6.23
N ARG A 21 -4.65 -2.33 5.19
CA ARG A 21 -5.62 -1.87 4.19
C ARG A 21 -6.97 -1.52 4.82
N GLU A 22 -7.49 -2.40 5.68
CA GLU A 22 -8.77 -2.21 6.37
C GLU A 22 -8.73 -0.96 7.27
N VAL A 23 -7.67 -0.80 8.08
CA VAL A 23 -7.49 0.36 8.95
C VAL A 23 -7.43 1.68 8.17
N VAL A 24 -6.70 1.70 7.04
CA VAL A 24 -6.59 2.89 6.20
C VAL A 24 -7.92 3.21 5.51
N ALA A 25 -8.70 2.20 5.13
CA ALA A 25 -10.01 2.39 4.52
C ALA A 25 -11.05 2.94 5.52
N ASP A 26 -11.05 2.43 6.76
CA ASP A 26 -12.09 2.72 7.76
C ASP A 26 -11.81 3.98 8.60
N ARG A 27 -10.60 4.53 8.53
CA ARG A 27 -10.20 5.73 9.28
C ARG A 27 -9.91 6.89 8.35
N PRO A 28 -9.95 8.16 8.82
CA PRO A 28 -9.55 9.33 8.02
C PRO A 28 -8.01 9.43 7.81
N THR A 29 -7.32 8.30 7.63
CA THR A 29 -5.86 8.23 7.43
C THR A 29 -5.48 8.04 5.96
N ASP A 30 -4.90 9.05 5.32
CA ASP A 30 -4.50 8.93 3.92
C ASP A 30 -3.25 8.05 3.77
N LEU A 31 -3.21 7.25 2.69
CA LEU A 31 -2.07 6.39 2.36
C LEU A 31 -1.62 6.66 0.92
N PHE A 32 -0.33 6.94 0.79
CA PHE A 32 0.39 6.88 -0.47
C PHE A 32 1.42 5.77 -0.41
N PHE A 33 1.38 4.83 -1.35
CA PHE A 33 2.35 3.76 -1.47
C PHE A 33 2.87 3.67 -2.90
N THR A 34 4.18 3.50 -3.07
CA THR A 34 4.77 3.27 -4.39
C THR A 34 5.94 2.30 -4.32
N SER A 35 6.08 1.47 -5.36
CA SER A 35 7.24 0.62 -5.58
C SER A 35 7.40 0.33 -7.07
N GLY A 36 8.61 0.53 -7.60
CA GLY A 36 8.82 0.45 -9.05
C GLY A 36 7.98 1.50 -9.77
N ASP A 37 7.22 1.09 -10.78
CA ASP A 37 6.26 1.94 -11.50
C ASP A 37 4.82 1.80 -10.99
N ALA A 38 4.60 1.10 -9.88
CA ALA A 38 3.29 0.94 -9.27
C ALA A 38 3.07 1.99 -8.16
N GLU A 39 1.83 2.49 -8.09
CA GLU A 39 1.42 3.51 -7.14
C GLU A 39 -0.02 3.27 -6.64
N VAL A 40 -0.25 3.47 -5.35
CA VAL A 40 -1.57 3.43 -4.70
C VAL A 40 -1.77 4.74 -3.94
N ARG A 41 -2.93 5.36 -4.14
CA ARG A 41 -3.41 6.53 -3.40
C ARG A 41 -4.78 6.22 -2.80
N MET A 42 -4.85 6.23 -1.47
CA MET A 42 -6.09 6.19 -0.71
C MET A 42 -6.23 7.52 0.01
N LYS A 43 -7.10 8.41 -0.48
CA LYS A 43 -7.26 9.77 0.01
C LYS A 43 -8.72 10.12 0.25
N GLY A 44 -9.02 10.83 1.34
CA GLY A 44 -10.36 11.37 1.62
C GLY A 44 -11.31 10.33 2.22
N GLN A 45 -12.63 10.56 2.16
CA GLN A 45 -13.61 9.67 2.82
C GLN A 45 -13.94 8.41 1.99
N ASP A 46 -13.94 8.51 0.65
CA ASP A 46 -14.27 7.40 -0.26
C ASP A 46 -13.01 6.71 -0.79
N LYS A 47 -12.21 6.13 0.12
CA LYS A 47 -10.93 5.53 -0.24
C LYS A 47 -11.11 4.26 -1.05
N VAL A 48 -10.83 4.36 -2.34
CA VAL A 48 -10.75 3.18 -3.22
C VAL A 48 -9.30 2.74 -3.33
N PHE A 49 -9.05 1.48 -2.96
CA PHE A 49 -7.76 0.86 -3.24
C PHE A 49 -7.65 0.59 -4.74
N ARG A 50 -6.89 1.43 -5.45
CA ARG A 50 -6.61 1.26 -6.87
C ARG A 50 -5.12 1.39 -7.13
N VAL A 51 -4.55 0.36 -7.75
CA VAL A 51 -3.18 0.40 -8.25
C VAL A 51 -3.19 1.13 -9.59
N THR A 52 -2.32 2.12 -9.72
CA THR A 52 -2.09 2.89 -10.94
C THR A 52 -0.61 2.86 -11.28
N ARG A 53 -0.28 3.20 -12.53
CA ARG A 53 1.11 3.36 -12.94
C ARG A 53 1.59 4.75 -12.52
N GLY A 54 2.64 4.81 -11.71
CA GLY A 54 3.28 6.05 -11.28
C GLY A 54 4.02 6.74 -12.42
N GLN A 55 4.17 8.07 -12.34
CA GLN A 55 4.89 8.85 -13.35
C GLN A 55 6.41 8.64 -13.30
N ARG A 56 6.94 8.13 -12.18
CA ARG A 56 8.37 7.89 -11.97
C ARG A 56 8.57 6.49 -11.42
N VAL A 57 9.61 5.82 -11.90
CA VAL A 57 10.02 4.53 -11.34
C VAL A 57 10.82 4.78 -10.07
N VAL A 58 10.32 4.29 -8.94
CA VAL A 58 11.02 4.34 -7.65
C VAL A 58 11.83 3.05 -7.47
N ARG A 59 13.15 3.19 -7.23
CA ARG A 59 13.98 2.05 -6.81
C ARG A 59 13.73 1.79 -5.32
N GLY A 60 13.03 0.71 -5.00
CA GLY A 60 12.62 0.36 -3.64
C GLY A 60 11.11 0.55 -3.43
N CYS A 61 10.71 0.81 -2.19
CA CYS A 61 9.33 1.16 -1.85
C CYS A 61 9.28 2.37 -0.92
N LEU A 62 8.19 3.14 -1.02
CA LEU A 62 7.90 4.26 -0.15
C LEU A 62 6.45 4.16 0.32
N ALA A 63 6.23 4.36 1.62
CA ALA A 63 4.92 4.49 2.22
C ALA A 63 4.85 5.82 2.96
N LYS A 64 3.83 6.63 2.67
CA LYS A 64 3.52 7.87 3.39
C LYS A 64 2.11 7.75 3.94
N ILE A 65 1.99 7.93 5.25
CA ILE A 65 0.73 7.89 6.00
C ILE A 65 0.49 9.29 6.54
N GLU A 66 -0.69 9.85 6.28
CA GLU A 66 -1.10 11.17 6.78
C GLU A 66 -2.36 11.01 7.64
N PHE A 67 -2.38 11.68 8.79
CA PHE A 67 -3.43 11.55 9.81
C PHE A 67 -4.30 12.80 9.87
#